data_AF-A0A662XE76-F1
#
_entry.id   AF-A0A662XE76-F1
#
_cell.length_a   1.000
_cell.length_b   1.000
_cell.length_c   1.000
_cell.angle_alpha   90.00
_cell.angle_beta   90.00
_cell.angle_gamma   90.00
#
_symmetry.space_group_name_H-M   'P 1'
#
loop_
_entity.id
_entity.type
_entity.pdbx_description
1 polymer ?
#
loop_
_entity_poly.entity_id
_entity_poly.type
_entity_poly.pdbx_seq_one_letter_code
_entity_poly.pdbx_strand_id
1 'polypeptide(L)'
;MAMLTKRVSVRCARSLVYTHTEVMPDWVKTFTKLEYLHVEGTFGSSLSVLPNDMFDDMSALTFMHLGVHPGMQQLPSFAGLTSLKSLNLAVFPSLVALPSVDTLHSLERFVIAGLPLLDSMPDLTAIRNLKWFAVVDRGTWCCNGFYKPCNLSHSMCQVHQIWGTPAATCLDPNRSEKVPTAGTLELIAKFPFSVCAGEALVPGILEGPPTPETMAQCNGTLYRQCEVSGYPEAMCYSARLMGVACDPNPFPIEMRRRQIAKGVGDLCDPTAEAWLGCK
;
A
#
# COMPACT_ATOMS: atom_id res chain seq x y z
N MET A 1 9.81 30.99 10.44
CA MET A 1 8.67 31.80 9.97
C MET A 1 9.12 32.56 8.72
N ALA A 2 8.97 31.95 7.54
CA ALA A 2 9.32 32.58 6.28
C ALA A 2 8.14 32.47 5.33
N MET A 3 7.62 33.63 4.92
CA MET A 3 6.49 33.83 4.03
C MET A 3 6.80 33.29 2.62
N LEU A 4 5.91 32.46 2.08
CA LEU A 4 5.85 32.14 0.66
C LEU A 4 4.75 32.98 0.01
N THR A 5 5.08 34.23 -0.33
CA THR A 5 4.30 35.06 -1.26
C THR A 5 5.12 35.29 -2.52
N LYS A 6 4.80 34.55 -3.59
CA LYS A 6 4.89 35.03 -4.98
C LYS A 6 4.04 34.15 -5.88
N ARG A 7 3.05 34.77 -6.53
CA ARG A 7 2.17 34.17 -7.54
C ARG A 7 2.99 33.78 -8.76
N VAL A 8 3.08 32.47 -9.00
CA VAL A 8 3.28 31.87 -10.33
C VAL A 8 2.14 30.87 -10.45
N SER A 9 1.44 30.86 -11.59
CA SER A 9 0.40 29.88 -11.90
C SER A 9 1.04 28.50 -12.11
N VAL A 10 1.46 27.86 -11.02
CA VAL A 10 1.97 26.50 -10.98
C VAL A 10 0.84 25.65 -10.40
N ARG A 11 0.36 24.67 -11.17
CA ARG A 11 -0.51 23.59 -10.68
C ARG A 11 0.12 23.08 -9.38
N CYS A 12 -0.56 23.26 -8.25
CA CYS A 12 0.06 23.01 -6.96
C CYS A 12 0.11 21.49 -6.73
N ALA A 13 1.30 20.93 -6.88
CA ALA A 13 1.63 19.59 -6.43
C ALA A 13 2.28 19.65 -5.05
N ARG A 14 1.84 18.79 -4.14
CA ARG A 14 2.47 18.57 -2.84
C ARG A 14 2.79 17.08 -2.70
N SER A 15 4.07 16.79 -2.51
CA SER A 15 4.58 15.46 -2.20
C SER A 15 5.32 15.55 -0.87
N LEU A 16 4.91 14.74 0.10
CA LEU A 16 5.50 14.62 1.42
C LEU A 16 5.85 13.15 1.62
N VAL A 17 7.09 12.78 1.31
CA VAL A 17 7.57 11.40 1.39
C VAL A 17 8.64 11.32 2.47
N TYR A 18 8.43 10.44 3.46
CA TYR A 18 9.35 10.18 4.57
C TYR A 18 9.74 11.44 5.38
N THR A 19 8.78 12.35 5.54
CA THR A 19 8.99 13.68 6.15
C THR A 19 8.88 13.72 7.67
N HIS A 20 8.74 12.57 8.33
CA HIS A 20 8.39 12.45 9.75
C HIS A 20 7.16 13.26 10.18
N THR A 21 6.25 13.54 9.24
CA THR A 21 5.01 14.27 9.51
C THR A 21 4.00 13.32 10.15
N GLU A 22 3.69 13.52 11.43
CA GLU A 22 2.73 12.69 12.19
C GLU A 22 1.31 13.26 12.20
N VAL A 23 1.19 14.58 12.05
CA VAL A 23 -0.08 15.31 12.03
C VAL A 23 -0.03 16.35 10.91
N MET A 24 -1.07 16.35 10.06
CA MET A 24 -1.26 17.44 9.11
C MET A 24 -1.79 18.66 9.85
N PRO A 25 -1.15 19.84 9.72
CA PRO A 25 -1.62 21.02 10.41
C PRO A 25 -2.94 21.52 9.82
N ASP A 26 -3.82 22.09 10.66
CA ASP A 26 -5.18 22.50 10.26
C ASP A 26 -5.22 23.46 9.06
N TRP A 27 -4.18 24.27 8.85
CA TRP A 27 -4.12 25.20 7.72
C TRP A 27 -3.96 24.50 6.36
N VAL A 28 -3.72 23.18 6.32
CA VAL A 28 -3.64 22.40 5.07
C VAL A 28 -4.92 22.51 4.24
N LYS A 29 -6.08 22.68 4.90
CA LYS A 29 -7.38 22.85 4.23
C LYS A 29 -7.48 24.12 3.37
N THR A 30 -6.59 25.09 3.61
CA THR A 30 -6.53 26.31 2.77
C THR A 30 -5.99 26.04 1.36
N PHE A 31 -5.47 24.84 1.08
CA PHE A 31 -4.97 24.43 -0.23
C PHE A 31 -6.09 24.06 -1.22
N THR A 32 -7.06 24.95 -1.41
CA THR A 32 -8.25 24.74 -2.28
C THR A 32 -7.93 24.59 -3.77
N LYS A 33 -6.71 24.93 -4.19
CA LYS A 33 -6.21 24.78 -5.57
C LYS A 33 -5.21 23.63 -5.75
N LEU A 34 -5.10 22.75 -4.76
CA LEU A 34 -4.21 21.60 -4.83
C LEU A 34 -4.74 20.62 -5.89
N GLU A 35 -3.90 20.25 -6.85
CA GLU A 35 -4.28 19.29 -7.91
C GLU A 35 -3.70 17.89 -7.67
N TYR A 36 -2.62 17.81 -6.90
CA TYR A 36 -1.87 16.59 -6.64
C TYR A 36 -1.42 16.54 -5.18
N LEU A 37 -1.82 15.47 -4.49
CA LEU A 37 -1.42 15.15 -3.12
C LEU A 37 -0.79 13.75 -3.09
N HIS A 38 0.48 13.68 -2.68
CA HIS A 38 1.16 12.44 -2.36
C HIS A 38 1.72 12.55 -0.95
N VAL A 39 1.24 11.72 -0.04
CA VAL A 39 1.81 11.59 1.30
C VAL A 39 2.22 10.15 1.51
N GLU A 40 3.47 9.94 1.92
CA GLU A 40 4.00 8.62 2.21
C GLU A 40 4.80 8.66 3.51
N GLY A 41 4.35 7.86 4.47
CA GLY A 41 5.01 7.67 5.74
C GLY A 41 6.03 6.53 5.73
N THR A 42 6.50 6.19 6.91
CA THR A 42 7.29 4.98 7.20
C THR A 42 6.61 4.23 8.35
N PHE A 43 7.01 2.99 8.61
CA PHE A 43 6.49 2.24 9.77
C PHE A 43 6.81 2.88 11.12
N GLY A 44 7.92 3.62 11.22
CA GLY A 44 8.33 4.32 12.44
C GLY A 44 7.87 5.78 12.52
N SER A 45 7.41 6.37 11.41
CA SER A 45 6.99 7.77 11.38
C SER A 45 6.06 8.04 10.21
N SER A 46 4.78 8.26 10.50
CA SER A 46 3.71 8.44 9.52
C SER A 46 2.55 9.23 10.12
N LEU A 47 1.67 9.73 9.27
CA LEU A 47 0.43 10.34 9.73
C LEU A 47 -0.41 9.36 10.55
N SER A 48 -0.86 9.79 11.71
CA SER A 48 -1.81 9.06 12.56
C SER A 48 -3.25 9.53 12.34
N VAL A 49 -3.43 10.80 11.98
CA VAL A 49 -4.74 11.44 11.77
C VAL A 49 -4.64 12.52 10.69
N LEU A 50 -5.75 12.75 9.99
CA LEU A 50 -5.97 13.88 9.10
C LEU A 50 -7.12 14.73 9.66
N PRO A 51 -7.10 16.08 9.52
CA PRO A 51 -8.23 16.91 9.92
C PRO A 51 -9.53 16.47 9.21
N ASN A 52 -10.64 16.40 9.96
CA ASN A 52 -11.91 15.87 9.45
C ASN A 52 -12.47 16.68 8.26
N ASP A 53 -12.19 17.98 8.21
CA ASP A 53 -12.62 18.94 7.18
C ASP A 53 -11.54 19.18 6.11
N MET A 54 -10.46 18.39 6.11
CA MET A 54 -9.30 18.62 5.24
C MET A 54 -9.67 18.69 3.75
N PHE A 55 -10.60 17.84 3.32
CA PHE A 55 -10.92 17.66 1.90
C PHE A 55 -12.17 18.42 1.44
N ASP A 56 -12.87 19.12 2.33
CA ASP A 56 -14.18 19.74 2.05
C ASP A 56 -14.13 20.73 0.88
N ASP A 57 -13.06 21.53 0.80
CA ASP A 57 -12.86 22.56 -0.22
C ASP A 57 -11.78 22.21 -1.27
N MET A 58 -11.39 20.93 -1.39
CA MET A 58 -10.33 20.47 -2.30
C MET A 58 -10.84 19.96 -3.66
N SER A 59 -11.82 20.66 -4.25
CA SER A 59 -12.44 20.28 -5.53
C SER A 59 -11.49 20.29 -6.74
N ALA A 60 -10.34 20.96 -6.65
CA ALA A 60 -9.30 20.94 -7.69
C ALA A 60 -8.44 19.67 -7.66
N LEU A 61 -8.51 18.85 -6.61
CA LEU A 61 -7.64 17.69 -6.44
C LEU A 61 -7.99 16.61 -7.46
N THR A 62 -7.00 16.21 -8.26
CA THR A 62 -7.17 15.19 -9.33
C THR A 62 -6.42 13.91 -9.03
N PHE A 63 -5.38 13.97 -8.20
CA PHE A 63 -4.59 12.81 -7.79
C PHE A 63 -4.39 12.83 -6.27
N MET A 64 -4.66 11.70 -5.65
CA MET A 64 -4.36 11.44 -4.24
C MET A 64 -3.65 10.10 -4.10
N HIS A 65 -2.47 10.12 -3.47
CA HIS A 65 -1.79 8.93 -2.96
C HIS A 65 -1.52 9.13 -1.48
N LEU A 66 -2.03 8.23 -0.65
CA LEU A 66 -1.66 8.14 0.76
C LEU A 66 -1.05 6.75 0.99
N GLY A 67 0.14 6.70 1.57
CA GLY A 67 0.96 5.50 1.65
C GLY A 67 1.62 5.31 3.02
N VAL A 68 1.58 4.10 3.55
CA VAL A 68 2.28 3.70 4.80
C VAL A 68 1.86 4.55 6.00
N HIS A 69 0.66 4.28 6.50
CA HIS A 69 0.10 4.94 7.68
C HIS A 69 -0.43 3.92 8.71
N PRO A 70 0.46 3.22 9.45
CA PRO A 70 0.06 2.10 10.31
C PRO A 70 -0.93 2.45 11.42
N GLY A 71 -0.87 3.68 11.95
CA GLY A 71 -1.75 4.14 13.02
C GLY A 71 -3.08 4.72 12.55
N MET A 72 -3.28 4.90 11.23
CA MET A 72 -4.47 5.60 10.73
C MET A 72 -5.67 4.65 10.66
N GLN A 73 -6.67 4.91 11.51
CA GLN A 73 -7.88 4.09 11.63
C GLN A 73 -9.04 4.57 10.76
N GLN A 74 -9.04 5.86 10.40
CA GLN A 74 -10.12 6.52 9.66
C GLN A 74 -9.54 7.57 8.72
N LEU A 75 -10.23 7.81 7.61
CA LEU A 75 -9.94 8.88 6.68
C LEU A 75 -11.05 9.95 6.76
N PRO A 76 -10.73 11.24 6.51
CA PRO A 76 -11.74 12.29 6.37
C PRO A 76 -12.69 12.04 5.21
N SER A 77 -13.83 12.74 5.21
CA SER A 77 -14.81 12.66 4.12
C SER A 77 -14.18 13.00 2.76
N PHE A 78 -14.60 12.31 1.70
CA PHE A 78 -14.20 12.62 0.33
C PHE A 78 -15.20 13.53 -0.41
N ALA A 79 -16.19 14.08 0.29
CA ALA A 79 -17.29 14.85 -0.32
C ALA A 79 -16.79 15.99 -1.23
N GLY A 80 -15.75 16.72 -0.82
CA GLY A 80 -15.18 17.83 -1.59
C GLY A 80 -14.31 17.43 -2.78
N LEU A 81 -13.95 16.15 -2.94
CA LEU A 81 -12.99 15.67 -3.95
C LEU A 81 -13.63 15.38 -5.33
N THR A 82 -14.51 16.26 -5.80
CA THR A 82 -15.37 16.05 -6.99
C THR A 82 -14.61 15.89 -8.32
N SER A 83 -13.38 16.41 -8.43
CA SER A 83 -12.53 16.27 -9.62
C SER A 83 -11.52 15.13 -9.52
N LEU A 84 -11.55 14.31 -8.46
CA LEU A 84 -10.54 13.29 -8.24
C LEU A 84 -10.59 12.23 -9.34
N LYS A 85 -9.45 12.02 -10.02
CA LYS A 85 -9.29 11.04 -11.11
C LYS A 85 -8.53 9.81 -10.68
N SER A 86 -7.62 9.94 -9.71
CA SER A 86 -6.78 8.84 -9.22
C SER A 86 -6.74 8.84 -7.70
N LEU A 87 -7.20 7.74 -7.11
CA LEU A 87 -7.13 7.46 -5.68
C LEU A 87 -6.27 6.22 -5.44
N ASN A 88 -5.17 6.39 -4.70
CA ASN A 88 -4.29 5.29 -4.32
C ASN A 88 -4.13 5.30 -2.79
N LEU A 89 -4.52 4.21 -2.14
CA LEU A 89 -4.34 4.00 -0.71
C LEU A 89 -3.46 2.77 -0.52
N ALA A 90 -2.30 2.93 0.11
CA ALA A 90 -1.34 1.84 0.29
C ALA A 90 -0.91 1.70 1.75
N VAL A 91 -0.88 0.47 2.27
CA VAL A 91 -0.35 0.09 3.58
C VAL A 91 -1.05 0.85 4.72
N PHE A 92 -2.29 0.46 4.97
CA PHE A 92 -3.10 0.95 6.09
C PHE A 92 -3.59 -0.24 6.93
N PRO A 93 -2.71 -0.85 7.75
CA PRO A 93 -3.06 -2.03 8.55
C PRO A 93 -4.16 -1.79 9.59
N SER A 94 -4.41 -0.54 9.98
CA SER A 94 -5.43 -0.19 10.99
C SER A 94 -6.71 0.43 10.43
N LEU A 95 -6.78 0.70 9.11
CA LEU A 95 -7.94 1.35 8.51
C LEU A 95 -9.09 0.35 8.35
N VAL A 96 -10.21 0.62 9.02
CA VAL A 96 -11.35 -0.31 9.12
C VAL A 96 -12.43 -0.07 8.06
N ALA A 97 -12.52 1.14 7.53
CA ALA A 97 -13.52 1.52 6.55
C ALA A 97 -13.01 2.64 5.64
N LEU A 98 -13.56 2.71 4.43
CA LEU A 98 -13.35 3.84 3.54
C LEU A 98 -14.51 4.84 3.67
N PRO A 99 -14.25 6.16 3.51
CA PRO A 99 -15.30 7.16 3.37
C PRO A 99 -16.20 6.87 2.16
N SER A 100 -17.40 7.47 2.16
CA SER A 100 -18.26 7.43 0.96
C SER A 100 -17.53 8.00 -0.25
N VAL A 101 -17.80 7.41 -1.42
CA VAL A 101 -17.26 7.82 -2.72
C VAL A 101 -18.35 8.39 -3.64
N ASP A 102 -19.50 8.77 -3.08
CA ASP A 102 -20.69 9.21 -3.84
C ASP A 102 -20.43 10.45 -4.71
N THR A 103 -19.40 11.25 -4.40
CA THR A 103 -19.03 12.46 -5.14
C THR A 103 -17.90 12.22 -6.15
N LEU A 104 -17.28 11.04 -6.17
CA LEU A 104 -16.10 10.72 -6.99
C LEU A 104 -16.47 10.32 -8.43
N HIS A 105 -17.34 11.09 -9.07
CA HIS A 105 -17.84 10.82 -10.43
C HIS A 105 -16.75 10.82 -11.51
N SER A 106 -15.66 11.55 -11.25
CA SER A 106 -14.51 11.71 -12.15
C SER A 106 -13.45 10.61 -11.99
N LEU A 107 -13.63 9.66 -11.06
CA LEU A 107 -12.59 8.69 -10.72
C LEU A 107 -12.36 7.72 -11.87
N GLU A 108 -11.11 7.68 -12.35
CA GLU A 108 -10.65 6.84 -13.45
C GLU A 108 -9.73 5.71 -12.96
N ARG A 109 -9.03 5.92 -11.83
CA ARG A 109 -8.14 4.94 -11.21
C ARG A 109 -8.39 4.83 -9.72
N PHE A 110 -8.60 3.61 -9.25
CA PHE A 110 -8.70 3.29 -7.84
C PHE A 110 -7.76 2.14 -7.50
N VAL A 111 -6.84 2.34 -6.56
CA VAL A 111 -5.93 1.30 -6.08
C VAL A 111 -5.98 1.25 -4.57
N ILE A 112 -6.24 0.05 -4.06
CA ILE A 112 -6.14 -0.28 -2.64
C ILE A 112 -5.01 -1.30 -2.51
N ALA A 113 -4.02 -1.02 -1.68
CA ALA A 113 -2.90 -1.91 -1.46
C ALA A 113 -2.69 -2.16 0.05
N GLY A 114 -2.83 -3.38 0.55
CA GLY A 114 -2.54 -3.71 1.96
C GLY A 114 -3.43 -2.98 2.96
N LEU A 115 -4.75 -3.19 2.85
CA LEU A 115 -5.79 -2.69 3.77
C LEU A 115 -6.48 -3.88 4.47
N PRO A 116 -5.76 -4.63 5.32
CA PRO A 116 -6.20 -5.93 5.81
C PRO A 116 -7.47 -5.90 6.65
N LEU A 117 -7.77 -4.81 7.36
CA LEU A 117 -8.97 -4.69 8.18
C LEU A 117 -10.21 -4.19 7.43
N LEU A 118 -10.07 -3.82 6.15
CA LEU A 118 -11.19 -3.40 5.34
C LEU A 118 -12.08 -4.62 5.04
N ASP A 119 -13.27 -4.64 5.64
CA ASP A 119 -14.21 -5.78 5.58
C ASP A 119 -15.41 -5.54 4.65
N SER A 120 -15.49 -4.35 4.07
CA SER A 120 -16.50 -3.97 3.09
C SER A 120 -15.99 -2.81 2.22
N MET A 121 -16.67 -2.56 1.10
CA MET A 121 -16.44 -1.38 0.25
C MET A 121 -17.63 -0.42 0.37
N PRO A 122 -17.40 0.91 0.22
CA PRO A 122 -18.49 1.86 0.07
C PRO A 122 -19.27 1.58 -1.22
N ASP A 123 -20.45 2.18 -1.38
CA ASP A 123 -21.19 2.07 -2.64
C ASP A 123 -20.39 2.72 -3.77
N LEU A 124 -20.04 1.93 -4.79
CA LEU A 124 -19.25 2.37 -5.93
C LEU A 124 -20.12 2.81 -7.11
N THR A 125 -21.46 2.79 -6.98
CA THR A 125 -22.41 3.12 -8.07
C THR A 125 -22.23 4.52 -8.65
N ALA A 126 -21.76 5.48 -7.85
CA ALA A 126 -21.50 6.84 -8.28
C ALA A 126 -20.30 6.97 -9.25
N ILE A 127 -19.41 5.97 -9.27
CA ILE A 127 -18.20 5.96 -10.10
C ILE A 127 -18.54 5.43 -11.50
N ARG A 128 -18.58 6.33 -12.48
CA ARG A 128 -19.05 6.01 -13.84
C ARG A 128 -17.93 5.77 -14.85
N ASN A 129 -16.73 6.32 -14.60
CA ASN A 129 -15.63 6.40 -15.57
C ASN A 129 -14.39 5.59 -15.16
N LEU A 130 -14.54 4.60 -14.27
CA LEU A 130 -13.40 3.84 -13.77
C LEU A 130 -12.75 3.03 -14.90
N LYS A 131 -11.48 3.29 -15.17
CA LYS A 131 -10.65 2.61 -16.17
C LYS A 131 -9.74 1.56 -15.55
N TRP A 132 -9.39 1.74 -14.28
CA TRP A 132 -8.53 0.83 -13.55
C TRP A 132 -8.97 0.71 -12.09
N PHE A 133 -9.18 -0.52 -11.65
CA PHE A 133 -9.39 -0.85 -10.24
C PHE A 133 -8.48 -2.01 -9.87
N ALA A 134 -7.66 -1.83 -8.83
CA ALA A 134 -6.84 -2.91 -8.28
C ALA A 134 -6.93 -2.98 -6.77
N VAL A 135 -6.95 -4.21 -6.26
CA VAL A 135 -6.78 -4.57 -4.86
C VAL A 135 -5.55 -5.46 -4.80
N VAL A 136 -4.47 -4.90 -4.27
CA VAL A 136 -3.19 -5.56 -4.13
C VAL A 136 -3.00 -5.86 -2.66
N ASP A 137 -2.63 -7.09 -2.31
CA ASP A 137 -2.54 -7.47 -0.91
C ASP A 137 -3.88 -7.34 -0.15
N ARG A 138 -3.99 -8.03 0.98
CA ARG A 138 -5.25 -8.34 1.66
C ARG A 138 -6.21 -7.16 1.85
N GLY A 139 -7.49 -7.40 1.53
CA GLY A 139 -8.66 -6.77 2.14
C GLY A 139 -9.68 -7.87 2.47
N THR A 140 -10.11 -8.00 3.72
CA THR A 140 -10.96 -9.14 4.15
C THR A 140 -12.29 -9.22 3.39
N TRP A 141 -12.77 -8.08 2.87
CA TRP A 141 -13.94 -8.00 1.99
C TRP A 141 -13.88 -8.89 0.73
N CYS A 142 -12.67 -9.29 0.30
CA CYS A 142 -12.48 -10.20 -0.82
C CYS A 142 -12.97 -11.63 -0.55
N CYS A 143 -13.07 -12.04 0.72
CA CYS A 143 -13.30 -13.44 1.11
C CYS A 143 -14.24 -13.61 2.32
N ASN A 144 -14.69 -12.53 2.96
CA ASN A 144 -15.56 -12.59 4.13
C ASN A 144 -17.07 -12.67 3.83
N GLY A 145 -17.49 -12.81 2.55
CA GLY A 145 -18.91 -12.79 2.19
C GLY A 145 -19.45 -11.43 1.70
N PHE A 146 -18.59 -10.40 1.58
CA PHE A 146 -18.98 -9.13 0.97
C PHE A 146 -19.10 -9.26 -0.56
N TYR A 147 -17.99 -9.47 -1.27
CA TYR A 147 -17.98 -9.50 -2.74
C TYR A 147 -18.35 -10.88 -3.32
N LYS A 148 -17.78 -11.95 -2.76
CA LYS A 148 -18.01 -13.35 -3.12
C LYS A 148 -18.51 -14.12 -1.89
N PRO A 149 -19.07 -15.33 -2.06
CA PRO A 149 -19.39 -16.19 -0.92
C PRO A 149 -18.21 -16.31 0.03
N CYS A 150 -18.49 -16.35 1.33
CA CYS A 150 -17.43 -16.39 2.33
C CYS A 150 -16.55 -17.63 2.13
N ASN A 151 -15.24 -17.42 2.10
CA ASN A 151 -14.22 -18.46 2.01
C ASN A 151 -13.07 -18.13 2.97
N LEU A 152 -13.20 -18.60 4.21
CA LEU A 152 -12.18 -18.38 5.23
C LEU A 152 -10.86 -19.10 4.93
N SER A 153 -10.87 -20.15 4.09
CA SER A 153 -9.65 -20.87 3.68
C SER A 153 -8.77 -20.09 2.70
N HIS A 154 -9.26 -18.99 2.12
CA HIS A 154 -8.47 -18.15 1.23
C HIS A 154 -7.36 -17.42 2.01
N SER A 155 -6.16 -17.28 1.43
CA SER A 155 -5.03 -16.59 2.08
C SER A 155 -5.35 -15.16 2.57
N MET A 156 -6.19 -14.41 1.85
CA MET A 156 -6.65 -13.07 2.23
C MET A 156 -7.60 -13.06 3.45
N CYS A 157 -8.08 -14.21 3.91
CA CYS A 157 -8.90 -14.33 5.12
C CYS A 157 -8.15 -14.97 6.29
N GLN A 158 -6.96 -15.52 6.05
CA GLN A 158 -6.10 -16.06 7.10
C GLN A 158 -5.36 -14.95 7.85
N VAL A 159 -4.67 -15.31 8.94
CA VAL A 159 -3.78 -14.37 9.64
C VAL A 159 -2.75 -13.82 8.64
N HIS A 160 -2.65 -12.50 8.55
CA HIS A 160 -1.72 -11.88 7.60
C HIS A 160 -0.30 -12.04 8.12
N GLN A 161 0.53 -12.73 7.35
CA GLN A 161 1.87 -13.10 7.80
C GLN A 161 2.82 -11.89 7.91
N ILE A 162 2.61 -10.83 7.11
CA ILE A 162 3.37 -9.56 7.20
C ILE A 162 2.82 -8.62 8.29
N TRP A 163 1.54 -8.27 8.21
CA TRP A 163 0.91 -7.29 9.12
C TRP A 163 0.52 -7.85 10.48
N GLY A 164 0.53 -9.17 10.69
CA GLY A 164 0.06 -9.81 11.91
C GLY A 164 -1.45 -9.67 12.15
N THR A 165 -2.23 -9.21 11.17
CA THR A 165 -3.66 -8.95 11.35
C THR A 165 -4.45 -10.25 11.48
N PRO A 166 -5.47 -10.29 12.37
CA PRO A 166 -6.22 -11.50 12.67
C PRO A 166 -6.93 -12.06 11.44
N ALA A 167 -7.31 -13.34 11.49
CA ALA A 167 -8.13 -13.95 10.46
C ALA A 167 -9.49 -13.22 10.32
N ALA A 168 -10.05 -13.22 9.12
CA ALA A 168 -11.38 -12.66 8.87
C ALA A 168 -12.46 -13.54 9.52
N THR A 169 -13.61 -12.94 9.76
CA THR A 169 -14.87 -13.66 10.05
C THR A 169 -15.83 -13.46 8.90
N CYS A 170 -16.68 -14.45 8.62
CA CYS A 170 -17.75 -14.26 7.64
C CYS A 170 -18.74 -13.19 8.12
N LEU A 171 -19.18 -12.34 7.21
CA LEU A 171 -20.31 -11.45 7.42
C LEU A 171 -21.59 -12.29 7.56
N ASP A 172 -22.51 -11.84 8.42
CA ASP A 172 -23.82 -12.50 8.60
C ASP A 172 -24.59 -12.50 7.26
N PRO A 173 -25.12 -13.65 6.80
CA PRO A 173 -25.98 -13.71 5.61
C PRO A 173 -27.24 -12.84 5.69
N ASN A 174 -27.77 -12.60 6.89
CA ASN A 174 -29.00 -11.83 7.14
C ASN A 174 -28.73 -10.38 7.57
N ARG A 175 -27.50 -9.88 7.38
CA ARG A 175 -27.11 -8.51 7.75
C ARG A 175 -27.89 -7.45 6.96
N SER A 176 -28.14 -6.31 7.60
CA SER A 176 -28.65 -5.08 6.97
C SER A 176 -27.55 -4.11 6.52
N GLU A 177 -26.34 -4.26 7.06
CA GLU A 177 -25.18 -3.40 6.78
C GLU A 177 -24.13 -4.17 5.97
N LYS A 178 -23.21 -3.45 5.31
CA LYS A 178 -22.13 -4.07 4.50
C LYS A 178 -22.68 -5.03 3.43
N VAL A 179 -23.82 -4.64 2.86
CA VAL A 179 -24.43 -5.32 1.72
C VAL A 179 -24.02 -4.53 0.47
N PRO A 180 -23.25 -5.12 -0.47
CA PRO A 180 -22.89 -4.41 -1.68
C PRO A 180 -24.14 -4.18 -2.54
N THR A 181 -24.23 -3.00 -3.14
CA THR A 181 -25.27 -2.72 -4.14
C THR A 181 -25.01 -3.54 -5.42
N ALA A 182 -26.05 -3.76 -6.23
CA ALA A 182 -25.90 -4.43 -7.52
C ALA A 182 -24.86 -3.70 -8.41
N GLY A 183 -24.91 -2.37 -8.45
CA GLY A 183 -23.95 -1.59 -9.22
C GLY A 183 -22.51 -1.67 -8.69
N THR A 184 -22.32 -1.81 -7.37
CA THR A 184 -20.99 -2.08 -6.79
C THR A 184 -20.45 -3.42 -7.27
N LEU A 185 -21.26 -4.50 -7.22
CA LEU A 185 -20.87 -5.82 -7.70
C LEU A 185 -20.57 -5.82 -9.20
N GLU A 186 -21.40 -5.16 -10.01
CA GLU A 186 -21.18 -5.02 -11.46
C GLU A 186 -19.89 -4.27 -11.78
N LEU A 187 -19.57 -3.21 -11.02
CA LEU A 187 -18.33 -2.46 -11.20
C LEU A 187 -17.12 -3.32 -10.85
N ILE A 188 -17.14 -4.02 -9.71
CA ILE A 188 -16.05 -4.93 -9.31
C ILE A 188 -15.83 -6.02 -10.37
N ALA A 189 -16.91 -6.59 -10.90
CA ALA A 189 -16.85 -7.65 -11.91
C ALA A 189 -16.15 -7.25 -13.22
N LYS A 190 -16.02 -5.94 -13.52
CA LYS A 190 -15.25 -5.44 -14.68
C LYS A 190 -13.74 -5.63 -14.53
N PHE A 191 -13.24 -5.93 -13.33
CA PHE A 191 -11.80 -6.01 -13.01
C PHE A 191 -11.40 -7.37 -12.39
N PRO A 192 -11.70 -8.50 -13.05
CA PRO A 192 -11.58 -9.84 -12.45
C PRO A 192 -10.14 -10.29 -12.19
N PHE A 193 -9.15 -9.66 -12.83
CA PHE A 193 -7.73 -10.00 -12.70
C PHE A 193 -6.97 -9.09 -11.74
N SER A 194 -7.57 -7.99 -11.32
CA SER A 194 -6.92 -6.97 -10.49
C SER A 194 -7.65 -6.73 -9.17
N VAL A 195 -8.92 -7.12 -9.05
CA VAL A 195 -9.69 -7.02 -7.79
C VAL A 195 -9.91 -8.40 -7.21
N CYS A 196 -9.39 -8.64 -5.99
CA CYS A 196 -9.56 -9.91 -5.27
C CYS A 196 -9.19 -11.15 -6.10
N ALA A 197 -8.15 -11.03 -6.93
CA ALA A 197 -7.74 -12.05 -7.90
C ALA A 197 -6.48 -12.83 -7.48
N GLY A 198 -5.68 -12.26 -6.58
CA GLY A 198 -4.40 -12.83 -6.13
C GLY A 198 -4.47 -13.44 -4.73
N GLU A 199 -3.32 -13.93 -4.27
CA GLU A 199 -3.09 -14.35 -2.89
C GLU A 199 -2.61 -13.15 -2.04
N ALA A 200 -2.71 -13.27 -0.72
CA ALA A 200 -2.11 -12.30 0.20
C ALA A 200 -0.57 -12.27 0.04
N LEU A 201 0.04 -11.11 0.30
CA LEU A 201 1.49 -11.02 0.29
C LEU A 201 2.08 -11.88 1.42
N VAL A 202 3.07 -12.69 1.08
CA VAL A 202 3.80 -13.50 2.05
C VAL A 202 5.15 -12.84 2.40
N PRO A 203 5.66 -13.08 3.63
CA PRO A 203 6.95 -12.60 4.06
C PRO A 203 8.07 -13.10 3.12
N GLY A 204 9.07 -12.25 2.89
CA GLY A 204 10.08 -12.47 1.84
C GLY A 204 9.61 -12.06 0.43
N ILE A 205 8.47 -11.38 0.26
CA ILE A 205 8.07 -10.75 -1.02
C ILE A 205 7.93 -9.24 -0.90
N LEU A 206 7.47 -8.75 0.25
CA LEU A 206 7.39 -7.33 0.58
C LEU A 206 8.25 -7.05 1.82
N GLU A 207 9.41 -6.42 1.59
CA GLU A 207 10.35 -6.11 2.66
C GLU A 207 10.07 -4.72 3.24
N GLY A 208 10.22 -4.61 4.57
CA GLY A 208 10.23 -3.33 5.26
C GLY A 208 11.49 -2.53 4.91
N PRO A 209 11.57 -1.26 5.33
CA PRO A 209 12.80 -0.49 5.19
C PRO A 209 13.95 -1.14 5.98
N PRO A 210 15.21 -1.00 5.54
CA PRO A 210 16.38 -1.39 6.30
C PRO A 210 16.37 -0.85 7.73
N THR A 211 16.73 -1.68 8.70
CA THR A 211 16.97 -1.24 10.08
C THR A 211 18.47 -1.26 10.35
N PRO A 212 18.96 -0.52 11.36
CA PRO A 212 20.38 -0.59 11.75
C PRO A 212 20.85 -2.02 12.01
N GLU A 213 19.99 -2.85 12.60
CA GLU A 213 20.28 -4.26 12.91
C GLU A 213 20.44 -5.10 11.63
N THR A 214 19.52 -4.95 10.66
CA THR A 214 19.60 -5.71 9.40
C THR A 214 20.73 -5.23 8.50
N MET A 215 21.11 -3.95 8.57
CA MET A 215 22.24 -3.39 7.84
C MET A 215 23.60 -3.76 8.46
N ALA A 216 23.69 -3.88 9.78
CA ALA A 216 24.92 -4.29 10.47
C ALA A 216 25.36 -5.71 10.05
N GLN A 217 24.37 -6.59 9.87
CA GLN A 217 24.55 -7.92 9.28
C GLN A 217 24.97 -7.90 7.81
N CYS A 218 25.08 -6.74 7.15
CA CYS A 218 25.56 -6.61 5.78
C CYS A 218 26.86 -5.83 5.63
N ASN A 219 27.10 -4.85 6.49
CA ASN A 219 28.31 -4.00 6.44
C ASN A 219 28.61 -3.45 5.03
N GLY A 220 27.56 -3.19 4.24
CA GLY A 220 27.66 -2.73 2.85
C GLY A 220 28.05 -3.79 1.81
N THR A 221 28.30 -5.04 2.19
CA THR A 221 28.64 -6.12 1.25
C THR A 221 27.39 -6.75 0.66
N LEU A 222 27.21 -6.62 -0.65
CA LEU A 222 26.12 -7.30 -1.38
C LEU A 222 26.35 -8.82 -1.44
N TYR A 223 25.26 -9.56 -1.55
CA TYR A 223 25.18 -11.00 -1.81
C TYR A 223 25.78 -11.92 -0.74
N ARG A 224 26.33 -11.37 0.36
CA ARG A 224 26.75 -12.19 1.49
C ARG A 224 25.56 -12.85 2.18
N GLN A 225 25.77 -14.05 2.70
CA GLN A 225 24.76 -14.73 3.52
C GLN A 225 24.57 -13.98 4.85
N CYS A 226 23.33 -13.89 5.30
CA CYS A 226 22.96 -13.31 6.58
C CYS A 226 21.77 -14.07 7.18
N GLU A 227 21.34 -13.71 8.39
CA GLU A 227 20.33 -14.47 9.14
C GLU A 227 19.08 -13.64 9.47
N VAL A 228 17.91 -14.21 9.20
CA VAL A 228 16.61 -13.69 9.61
C VAL A 228 15.82 -14.80 10.28
N SER A 229 15.36 -14.57 11.50
CA SER A 229 14.58 -15.56 12.26
C SER A 229 13.34 -16.02 11.50
N GLY A 230 13.18 -17.33 11.35
CA GLY A 230 12.05 -17.94 10.65
C GLY A 230 12.27 -18.21 9.16
N TYR A 231 13.43 -17.84 8.60
CA TYR A 231 13.77 -18.13 7.20
C TYR A 231 14.99 -19.05 7.09
N PRO A 232 14.99 -19.97 6.11
CA PRO A 232 16.09 -20.91 5.92
C PRO A 232 17.36 -20.24 5.38
N GLU A 233 17.22 -19.19 4.58
CA GLU A 233 18.32 -18.42 4.02
C GLU A 233 17.89 -16.96 3.84
N ALA A 234 18.86 -16.06 3.98
CA ALA A 234 18.72 -14.64 3.69
C ALA A 234 20.03 -14.12 3.09
N MET A 235 19.94 -13.03 2.35
CA MET A 235 21.04 -12.45 1.61
C MET A 235 21.12 -10.95 1.82
N CYS A 236 22.32 -10.43 1.93
CA CYS A 236 22.53 -8.99 1.92
C CYS A 236 22.21 -8.42 0.54
N TYR A 237 21.15 -7.64 0.46
CA TYR A 237 20.64 -7.13 -0.80
C TYR A 237 20.23 -5.66 -0.66
N SER A 238 20.30 -4.92 -1.77
CA SER A 238 19.78 -3.56 -1.86
C SER A 238 18.41 -3.62 -2.53
N ALA A 239 17.39 -3.98 -1.75
CA ALA A 239 16.01 -3.90 -2.21
C ALA A 239 15.64 -2.44 -2.46
N ARG A 240 15.07 -2.14 -3.64
CA ARG A 240 14.54 -0.81 -4.01
C ARG A 240 15.55 0.34 -3.88
N LEU A 241 16.83 0.07 -4.15
CA LEU A 241 17.91 1.07 -4.05
C LEU A 241 18.08 1.64 -2.63
N MET A 242 17.67 0.90 -1.60
CA MET A 242 17.90 1.25 -0.20
C MET A 242 19.28 0.76 0.28
N GLY A 243 19.63 1.04 1.53
CA GLY A 243 20.85 0.52 2.15
C GLY A 243 20.91 -1.01 2.09
N VAL A 244 22.12 -1.57 1.95
CA VAL A 244 22.31 -3.02 1.92
C VAL A 244 21.94 -3.60 3.28
N ALA A 245 20.91 -4.41 3.30
CA ALA A 245 20.36 -5.02 4.51
C ALA A 245 20.08 -6.51 4.29
N CYS A 246 19.97 -7.23 5.40
CA CYS A 246 19.65 -8.64 5.38
C CYS A 246 18.20 -8.85 4.93
N ASP A 247 18.04 -9.49 3.77
CA ASP A 247 16.80 -9.62 3.01
C ASP A 247 16.50 -11.14 2.85
N PRO A 248 15.40 -11.66 3.43
CA PRO A 248 15.02 -13.07 3.32
C PRO A 248 14.24 -13.41 2.04
N ASN A 249 14.15 -12.50 1.05
CA ASN A 249 13.43 -12.74 -0.19
C ASN A 249 14.12 -13.82 -1.04
N PRO A 250 13.42 -14.92 -1.39
CA PRO A 250 14.02 -15.98 -2.18
C PRO A 250 14.28 -15.56 -3.63
N PHE A 251 13.58 -14.55 -4.16
CA PHE A 251 13.68 -14.16 -5.56
C PHE A 251 15.03 -13.51 -5.90
N PRO A 252 15.55 -12.51 -5.14
CA PRO A 252 16.92 -12.02 -5.33
C PRO A 252 17.98 -13.10 -5.20
N ILE A 253 17.83 -14.04 -4.25
CA ILE A 253 18.79 -15.14 -4.03
C ILE A 253 18.84 -16.05 -5.27
N GLU A 254 17.68 -16.53 -5.73
CA GLU A 254 17.57 -17.37 -6.91
C GLU A 254 18.02 -16.65 -8.18
N MET A 255 17.72 -15.36 -8.29
CA MET A 255 18.20 -14.50 -9.38
C MET A 255 19.73 -14.45 -9.40
N ARG A 256 20.40 -14.24 -8.26
CA ARG A 256 21.87 -14.16 -8.20
C ARG A 256 22.53 -15.51 -8.47
N ARG A 257 21.99 -16.62 -7.96
CA ARG A 257 22.45 -17.98 -8.31
C ARG A 257 22.44 -18.20 -9.83
N ARG A 258 21.37 -17.77 -10.51
CA ARG A 258 21.26 -17.87 -11.98
C ARG A 258 22.24 -16.96 -12.72
N GLN A 259 22.51 -15.77 -12.21
CA GLN A 259 23.51 -14.86 -12.77
C GLN A 259 24.91 -15.48 -12.74
N ILE A 260 25.30 -16.04 -11.58
CA ILE A 260 26.58 -16.74 -11.39
C ILE A 260 26.67 -17.93 -12.34
N ALA A 261 25.67 -18.81 -12.35
CA ALA A 261 25.67 -20.01 -13.19
C ALA A 261 25.76 -19.72 -14.70
N LYS A 262 25.25 -18.56 -15.14
CA LYS A 262 25.29 -18.14 -16.55
C LYS A 262 26.46 -17.21 -16.89
N GLY A 263 27.24 -16.77 -15.91
CA GLY A 263 28.30 -15.78 -16.10
C GLY A 263 27.79 -14.43 -16.62
N VAL A 264 26.62 -13.97 -16.16
CA VAL A 264 26.00 -12.71 -16.59
C VAL A 264 25.88 -11.72 -15.44
N GLY A 265 26.01 -10.44 -15.74
CA GLY A 265 26.01 -9.37 -14.72
C GLY A 265 27.39 -9.15 -14.11
N ASP A 266 27.42 -8.60 -12.89
CA ASP A 266 28.68 -8.34 -12.19
C ASP A 266 29.36 -9.64 -11.79
N LEU A 267 30.70 -9.65 -11.86
CA LEU A 267 31.54 -10.75 -11.40
C LEU A 267 31.22 -11.07 -9.94
N CYS A 268 31.17 -12.36 -9.61
CA CYS A 268 30.88 -12.78 -8.25
C CYS A 268 32.11 -12.75 -7.35
N ASP A 269 31.88 -12.45 -6.07
CA ASP A 269 32.90 -12.55 -5.03
C ASP A 269 33.02 -14.01 -4.54
N PRO A 270 34.16 -14.69 -4.74
CA PRO A 270 34.31 -16.10 -4.38
C PRO A 270 34.32 -16.35 -2.87
N THR A 271 34.41 -15.31 -2.04
CA THR A 271 34.32 -15.42 -0.57
C THR A 271 32.90 -15.14 -0.10
N ALA A 272 32.31 -14.02 -0.51
CA ALA A 272 30.98 -13.60 -0.05
C ALA A 272 29.85 -14.40 -0.72
N GLU A 273 30.06 -14.87 -1.95
CA GLU A 273 29.05 -15.52 -2.79
C GLU A 273 29.33 -17.01 -3.04
N ALA A 274 30.29 -17.60 -2.30
CA ALA A 274 30.57 -19.04 -2.37
C ALA A 274 29.30 -19.89 -2.14
N TRP A 275 28.48 -19.47 -1.18
CA TRP A 275 27.21 -20.11 -0.82
C TRP A 275 26.14 -20.02 -1.94
N LEU A 276 26.33 -19.13 -2.91
CA LEU A 276 25.50 -19.00 -4.12
C LEU A 276 26.07 -19.78 -5.32
N GLY A 277 27.21 -20.45 -5.15
CA GLY A 277 27.87 -21.24 -6.20
C GLY A 277 28.96 -20.50 -6.97
N CYS A 278 29.43 -19.33 -6.48
CA CYS A 278 30.60 -18.66 -7.04
C CYS A 278 31.86 -19.53 -6.83
N LYS A 279 32.75 -19.56 -7.82
CA LYS A 279 34.00 -20.33 -7.80
C LYS A 279 35.17 -19.43 -8.15
#